data_AF-A0A0F5JLB1-F1
#
_entry.id   AF-A0A0F5JLB1-F1
#
_cell.length_a   1.000
_cell.length_b   1.000
_cell.length_c   1.000
_cell.angle_alpha   90.00
_cell.angle_beta   90.00
_cell.angle_gamma   90.00
#
_symmetry.space_group_name_H-M   'P 1'
#
loop_
_entity.id
_entity.type
_entity.pdbx_description
1 polymer ?
#
loop_
_entity_poly.entity_id
_entity_poly.type
_entity_poly.pdbx_seq_one_letter_code
_entity_poly.pdbx_strand_id
1 'polypeptide(L)'
;MAKELHFTVEGVQGELKLELAPFKQRLYQDGREIKRTGTFNPKYFVTNTSGEPEEMKIVFGLDFVHVVEFRGKKIPLEERLSTLEYVIGALPVLLIFLGGLLGALFGFVGATFTYNYMRREKRLPLQLLVSLGVSVFCYVAYFMFALCLQLLLKS
;
A
#
# COMPACT_ATOMS: atom_id res chain seq x y z
N MET A 1 -7.56 6.26 -7.41
CA MET A 1 -7.37 5.42 -8.61
C MET A 1 -7.04 4.02 -8.14
N ALA A 2 -7.64 2.99 -8.74
CA ALA A 2 -7.28 1.61 -8.45
C ALA A 2 -5.90 1.30 -9.09
N LYS A 3 -5.04 0.63 -8.35
CA LYS A 3 -3.75 0.13 -8.81
C LYS A 3 -3.94 -1.34 -9.17
N GLU A 4 -3.53 -1.71 -10.36
CA GLU A 4 -3.60 -3.09 -10.85
C GLU A 4 -2.18 -3.67 -10.93
N LEU A 5 -2.00 -4.87 -10.39
CA LEU A 5 -0.74 -5.60 -10.40
C LEU A 5 -0.98 -6.96 -11.05
N HIS A 6 -0.31 -7.19 -12.17
CA HIS A 6 -0.35 -8.43 -12.92
C HIS A 6 0.89 -9.25 -12.59
N PHE A 7 0.74 -10.51 -12.24
CA PHE A 7 1.84 -11.37 -11.83
C PHE A 7 1.53 -12.85 -12.03
N THR A 8 2.58 -13.66 -12.07
CA THR A 8 2.50 -15.12 -12.10
C THR A 8 3.23 -15.67 -10.87
N VAL A 9 2.76 -16.82 -10.37
CA VAL A 9 3.37 -17.51 -9.23
C VAL A 9 3.66 -18.93 -9.65
N GLU A 10 4.88 -19.38 -9.41
CA GLU A 10 5.28 -20.76 -9.69
C GLU A 10 4.37 -21.76 -8.95
N GLY A 11 3.75 -22.67 -9.70
CA GLY A 11 2.80 -23.66 -9.17
C GLY A 11 1.33 -23.20 -9.12
N VAL A 12 1.04 -21.95 -9.50
CA VAL A 12 -0.34 -21.45 -9.65
C VAL A 12 -0.72 -21.44 -11.13
N GLN A 13 -1.95 -21.82 -11.43
CA GLN A 13 -2.45 -21.81 -12.80
C GLN A 13 -2.74 -20.38 -13.27
N GLY A 14 -2.30 -20.07 -14.49
CA GLY A 14 -2.72 -18.86 -15.19
C GLY A 14 -2.11 -17.55 -14.66
N GLU A 15 -2.69 -16.43 -15.11
CA GLU A 15 -2.28 -15.09 -14.71
C GLU A 15 -3.09 -14.62 -13.50
N LEU A 16 -2.41 -14.02 -12.52
CA LEU A 16 -3.04 -13.39 -11.38
C LEU A 16 -3.05 -11.87 -11.55
N LYS A 17 -4.18 -11.27 -11.17
CA LYS A 17 -4.34 -9.81 -11.12
C LYS A 17 -4.81 -9.38 -9.75
N LEU A 18 -4.06 -8.48 -9.11
CA LEU A 18 -4.42 -7.84 -7.86
C LEU A 18 -4.85 -6.40 -8.11
N GLU A 19 -6.09 -6.08 -7.78
CA GLU A 19 -6.64 -4.72 -7.80
C GLU A 19 -6.65 -4.14 -6.38
N LEU A 20 -6.00 -2.98 -6.22
CA LEU A 20 -5.85 -2.27 -4.95
C LEU A 20 -6.46 -0.88 -5.05
N ALA A 21 -7.43 -0.61 -4.20
CA ALA A 21 -8.01 0.72 -3.98
C ALA A 21 -7.98 1.05 -2.48
N PRO A 22 -8.14 2.33 -2.08
CA PRO A 22 -7.94 2.76 -0.68
C PRO A 22 -8.71 1.94 0.38
N PHE A 23 -9.84 1.34 0.01
CA PHE A 23 -10.66 0.51 0.90
C PHE A 23 -11.06 -0.85 0.29
N LYS A 24 -10.47 -1.24 -0.84
CA LYS A 24 -10.82 -2.48 -1.55
C LYS A 24 -9.58 -3.17 -2.07
N GLN A 25 -9.53 -4.49 -1.85
CA GLN A 25 -8.51 -5.38 -2.40
C GLN A 25 -9.20 -6.58 -3.04
N ARG A 26 -8.95 -6.81 -4.32
CA ARG A 26 -9.53 -7.92 -5.09
C ARG A 26 -8.45 -8.69 -5.83
N LEU A 27 -8.48 -10.01 -5.71
CA LEU A 27 -7.60 -10.90 -6.45
C LEU A 27 -8.41 -11.56 -7.56
N TYR A 28 -7.83 -11.64 -8.75
CA TYR A 28 -8.40 -12.32 -9.90
C TYR A 28 -7.42 -13.39 -10.38
N GLN A 29 -7.94 -14.52 -10.83
CA GLN A 29 -7.21 -15.57 -11.52
C GLN A 29 -7.89 -15.81 -12.86
N ASP A 30 -7.16 -15.65 -13.97
CA ASP A 30 -7.68 -15.77 -15.33
C ASP A 30 -8.99 -14.98 -15.55
N GLY A 31 -9.04 -13.77 -15.01
CA GLY A 31 -10.19 -12.86 -15.10
C GLY A 31 -11.35 -13.15 -14.14
N ARG A 32 -11.30 -14.22 -13.35
CA ARG A 32 -12.33 -14.54 -12.33
C ARG A 32 -11.91 -14.04 -10.96
N GLU A 33 -12.79 -13.29 -10.28
CA GLU A 33 -12.52 -12.80 -8.93
C GLU A 33 -12.48 -13.96 -7.91
N ILE A 34 -11.37 -14.07 -7.20
CA ILE A 34 -11.20 -14.98 -6.07
C ILE A 34 -11.63 -14.25 -4.80
N LYS A 35 -12.71 -14.74 -4.18
CA LYS A 35 -13.23 -14.17 -2.94
C LYS A 35 -12.28 -14.47 -1.78
N ARG A 36 -11.96 -13.43 -1.01
CA ARG A 36 -11.23 -13.58 0.25
C ARG A 36 -12.07 -14.34 1.28
N THR A 37 -11.42 -15.20 2.05
CA THR A 37 -12.03 -15.97 3.15
C THR A 37 -11.37 -15.59 4.48
N GLY A 38 -12.17 -15.37 5.52
CA GLY A 38 -11.70 -15.03 6.87
C GLY A 38 -11.58 -13.53 7.15
N THR A 39 -11.75 -13.14 8.42
CA THR A 39 -11.78 -11.74 8.87
C THR A 39 -10.43 -11.23 9.37
N PHE A 40 -9.73 -12.01 10.21
CA PHE A 40 -8.50 -11.58 10.90
C PHE A 40 -7.19 -11.96 10.18
N ASN A 41 -7.26 -12.87 9.22
CA ASN A 41 -6.13 -13.25 8.36
C ASN A 41 -6.69 -13.71 7.01
N PRO A 42 -7.14 -12.77 6.16
CA PRO A 42 -7.87 -13.10 4.94
C PRO A 42 -6.97 -13.91 4.00
N LYS A 43 -7.50 -15.03 3.54
CA LYS A 43 -6.85 -15.95 2.61
C LYS A 43 -7.59 -15.95 1.28
N TYR A 44 -6.85 -16.26 0.22
CA TYR A 44 -7.39 -16.53 -1.11
C TYR A 44 -7.12 -17.99 -1.44
N PHE A 45 -8.05 -18.64 -2.12
CA PHE A 45 -7.88 -19.99 -2.62
C PHE A 45 -7.73 -19.93 -4.14
N VAL A 46 -6.49 -20.04 -4.61
CA VAL A 46 -6.17 -20.02 -6.04
C VAL A 46 -6.05 -21.45 -6.56
N THR A 47 -6.40 -21.67 -7.82
CA THR A 47 -6.23 -22.99 -8.45
C THR A 47 -4.76 -23.21 -8.79
N ASN A 48 -4.18 -24.31 -8.32
CA ASN A 48 -2.80 -24.68 -8.65
C ASN A 48 -2.71 -25.35 -10.04
N THR A 49 -1.50 -25.65 -10.51
CA THR A 49 -1.29 -26.31 -11.81
C THR A 49 -1.90 -27.71 -11.92
N SER A 50 -2.25 -28.33 -10.79
CA SER A 50 -2.93 -29.64 -10.72
C SER A 50 -4.47 -29.52 -10.73
N GLY A 51 -5.01 -28.30 -10.74
CA GLY A 51 -6.46 -28.05 -10.68
C GLY A 51 -7.04 -28.02 -9.26
N GLU A 52 -6.22 -28.11 -8.22
CA GLU A 52 -6.65 -28.12 -6.82
C GLU A 52 -6.60 -26.71 -6.21
N PRO A 53 -7.53 -26.37 -5.29
CA PRO A 53 -7.49 -25.10 -4.59
C PRO A 53 -6.36 -25.07 -3.56
N GLU A 54 -5.56 -24.01 -3.57
CA GLU A 54 -4.42 -23.83 -2.69
C GLU A 54 -4.41 -22.44 -2.03
N GLU A 55 -3.93 -22.39 -0.79
CA GLU A 55 -3.92 -21.16 0.01
C GLU A 55 -2.86 -20.16 -0.49
N MET A 56 -3.32 -18.92 -0.69
CA MET A 56 -2.50 -17.76 -0.97
C MET A 56 -2.87 -16.61 -0.02
N LYS A 57 -1.88 -15.89 0.47
CA LYS A 57 -2.09 -14.65 1.24
C LYS A 57 -1.49 -13.46 0.52
N ILE A 58 -2.14 -12.32 0.66
CA ILE A 58 -1.60 -11.03 0.26
C ILE A 58 -1.32 -10.27 1.54
N VAL A 59 -0.05 -9.98 1.78
CA VAL A 59 0.44 -9.29 2.96
C VAL A 59 0.98 -7.93 2.53
N PHE A 60 0.63 -6.88 3.28
CA PHE A 60 1.24 -5.58 3.11
C PHE A 60 2.37 -5.44 4.14
N GLY A 61 3.62 -5.36 3.67
CA GLY A 61 4.78 -5.26 4.54
C GLY A 61 4.97 -3.85 5.12
N LEU A 62 5.80 -3.75 6.18
CA LEU A 62 6.23 -2.46 6.74
C LEU A 62 7.09 -1.64 5.75
N ASP A 63 7.59 -2.27 4.70
CA ASP A 63 8.30 -1.69 3.57
C ASP A 63 7.34 -1.11 2.51
N PHE A 64 6.03 -1.02 2.82
CA PHE A 64 4.99 -0.47 1.94
C PHE A 64 4.89 -1.18 0.59
N VAL A 65 5.27 -2.47 0.54
CA VAL A 65 5.19 -3.32 -0.64
C VAL A 65 4.15 -4.40 -0.41
N HIS A 66 3.32 -4.67 -1.42
CA HIS A 66 2.43 -5.83 -1.42
C HIS A 66 3.23 -7.09 -1.73
N VAL A 67 3.09 -8.09 -0.88
CA VAL A 67 3.79 -9.37 -0.98
C VAL A 67 2.75 -10.48 -1.06
N VAL A 68 2.92 -11.37 -2.03
CA VAL A 68 2.17 -12.63 -2.10
C VAL A 68 2.94 -13.68 -1.33
N GLU A 69 2.26 -14.31 -0.37
CA GLU A 69 2.78 -15.48 0.33
C GLU A 69 2.06 -16.73 -0.19
N PHE A 70 2.83 -17.61 -0.82
CA PHE A 70 2.35 -18.87 -1.39
C PHE A 70 3.34 -20.00 -1.05
N ARG A 71 2.85 -21.11 -0.49
CA ARG A 71 3.70 -22.22 0.02
C ARG A 71 4.83 -21.76 0.95
N GLY A 72 4.59 -20.73 1.75
CA GLY A 72 5.60 -20.13 2.63
C GLY A 72 6.67 -19.29 1.93
N LYS A 73 6.67 -19.19 0.58
CA LYS A 73 7.52 -18.26 -0.17
C LYS A 73 6.86 -16.89 -0.24
N LYS A 74 7.63 -15.84 0.03
CA LYS A 74 7.19 -14.43 -0.05
C LYS A 74 7.70 -13.81 -1.34
N ILE A 75 6.77 -13.42 -2.22
CA ILE A 75 7.03 -12.87 -3.55
C ILE A 75 6.57 -11.40 -3.56
N PRO A 76 7.47 -10.43 -3.67
CA PRO A 76 7.10 -9.02 -3.76
C PRO A 76 6.40 -8.73 -5.09
N LEU A 77 5.28 -8.02 -5.05
CA LEU A 77 4.50 -7.62 -6.24
C LEU A 77 4.92 -6.26 -6.81
N GLU A 78 5.70 -5.50 -6.06
CA GLU A 78 6.20 -4.18 -6.45
C GLU A 78 7.71 -4.14 -6.26
N GLU A 79 8.36 -3.26 -7.02
CA GLU A 79 9.78 -2.99 -6.82
C GLU A 79 10.01 -2.39 -5.43
N ARG A 80 11.04 -2.89 -4.74
CA ARG A 80 11.50 -2.34 -3.47
C ARG A 80 12.22 -1.03 -3.75
N LEU A 81 11.92 -0.03 -2.91
CA LEU A 81 12.64 1.23 -2.95
C LEU A 81 14.04 1.05 -2.35
N SER A 82 14.96 1.90 -2.75
CA SER A 82 16.26 2.03 -2.09
C SER A 82 16.09 2.61 -0.68
N THR A 83 17.10 2.42 0.17
CA THR A 83 17.10 2.99 1.54
C THR A 83 16.91 4.51 1.52
N LEU A 84 17.50 5.21 0.53
CA LEU A 84 17.34 6.65 0.39
C LEU A 84 15.91 7.03 0.02
N GLU A 85 15.29 6.33 -0.93
CA GLU A 85 13.89 6.56 -1.30
C GLU A 85 12.95 6.29 -0.12
N TYR A 86 13.23 5.27 0.70
CA TYR A 86 12.48 5.05 1.93
C TYR A 86 12.61 6.22 2.90
N VAL A 87 13.83 6.72 3.14
CA VAL A 87 14.04 7.87 4.04
C VAL A 87 13.34 9.13 3.49
N ILE A 88 13.49 9.42 2.20
CA ILE A 88 12.89 10.61 1.58
C ILE A 88 11.36 10.49 1.60
N GLY A 89 10.80 9.33 1.25
CA GLY A 89 9.34 9.17 1.21
C GLY A 89 8.69 9.04 2.58
N ALA A 90 9.45 8.80 3.64
CA ALA A 90 8.98 8.77 5.03
C ALA A 90 8.77 10.18 5.63
N LEU A 91 9.20 11.25 4.96
CA LEU A 91 9.10 12.62 5.51
C LEU A 91 7.70 13.01 6.02
N PRO A 92 6.58 12.68 5.32
CA PRO A 92 5.25 12.98 5.84
C PRO A 92 4.93 12.27 7.17
N VAL A 93 5.55 11.11 7.45
CA VAL A 93 5.31 10.32 8.67
C VAL A 93 5.80 11.05 9.92
N LEU A 94 6.77 11.97 9.79
CA LEU A 94 7.25 12.79 10.91
C LEU A 94 6.13 13.60 11.60
N LEU A 95 4.99 13.79 10.91
CA LEU A 95 3.80 14.40 11.48
C LEU A 95 3.26 13.67 12.72
N ILE A 96 3.60 12.38 12.93
CA ILE A 96 3.27 11.64 14.15
C ILE A 96 3.79 12.32 15.42
N PHE A 97 4.96 12.96 15.36
CA PHE A 97 5.58 13.62 16.52
C PHE A 97 4.81 14.89 16.92
N LEU A 98 4.12 15.52 15.99
CA LEU A 98 3.34 16.74 16.24
C LEU A 98 1.86 16.43 16.50
N GLY A 99 1.29 15.52 15.73
CA GLY A 99 -0.15 15.26 15.71
C GLY A 99 -0.59 13.94 16.34
N GLY A 100 0.32 13.17 16.94
CA GLY A 100 0.04 11.88 17.54
C GLY A 100 -0.62 10.92 16.54
N LEU A 101 -1.69 10.24 16.97
CA LEU A 101 -2.41 9.27 16.13
C LEU A 101 -2.97 9.91 14.85
N LEU A 102 -3.55 11.11 14.93
CA LEU A 102 -4.06 11.80 13.74
C LEU A 102 -2.91 12.18 12.81
N GLY A 103 -1.81 12.68 13.35
CA GLY A 103 -0.61 12.96 12.57
C GLY A 103 -0.07 11.72 11.86
N ALA A 104 -0.09 10.56 12.52
CA ALA A 104 0.29 9.28 11.92
C ALA A 104 -0.60 8.90 10.73
N LEU A 105 -1.92 9.11 10.81
CA LEU A 105 -2.85 8.82 9.71
C LEU A 105 -2.53 9.65 8.46
N PHE A 106 -2.42 10.98 8.60
CA PHE A 106 -2.08 11.87 7.48
C PHE A 106 -0.68 11.58 6.94
N GLY A 107 0.28 11.33 7.82
CA GLY A 107 1.65 11.01 7.44
C GLY A 107 1.77 9.69 6.67
N PHE A 108 1.08 8.64 7.11
CA PHE A 108 1.11 7.34 6.45
C PHE A 108 0.47 7.38 5.05
N VAL A 109 -0.63 8.11 4.90
CA VAL A 109 -1.26 8.33 3.59
C VAL A 109 -0.32 9.10 2.66
N GLY A 110 0.33 10.17 3.16
CA GLY A 110 1.31 10.93 2.39
C GLY A 110 2.53 10.11 1.96
N ALA A 111 3.07 9.29 2.86
CA ALA A 111 4.19 8.40 2.57
C ALA A 111 3.82 7.36 1.51
N THR A 112 2.63 6.77 1.60
CA THR A 112 2.14 5.82 0.60
C THR A 112 2.04 6.45 -0.79
N PHE A 113 1.57 7.69 -0.90
CA PHE A 113 1.55 8.41 -2.17
C PHE A 113 2.96 8.66 -2.71
N THR A 114 3.86 9.12 -1.83
CA THR A 114 5.25 9.45 -2.19
C THR A 114 6.03 8.22 -2.66
N TYR A 115 5.92 7.09 -1.96
CA TYR A 115 6.54 5.84 -2.36
C TYR A 115 6.01 5.32 -3.70
N ASN A 116 4.70 5.40 -3.93
CA ASN A 116 4.12 5.02 -5.21
C ASN A 116 4.63 5.91 -6.36
N TYR A 117 4.89 7.19 -6.11
CA TYR A 117 5.51 8.09 -7.08
C TYR A 117 6.98 7.71 -7.34
N MET A 118 7.79 7.48 -6.30
CA MET A 118 9.20 7.09 -6.41
C MET A 118 9.40 5.76 -7.15
N ARG A 119 8.46 4.82 -7.03
CA ARG A 119 8.48 3.58 -7.82
C ARG A 119 8.37 3.82 -9.33
N ARG A 120 7.79 4.96 -9.75
CA ARG A 120 7.59 5.32 -11.17
C ARG A 120 8.64 6.30 -11.68
N GLU A 121 9.08 7.23 -10.84
CA GLU A 121 10.05 8.27 -11.17
C GLU A 121 11.32 8.08 -10.36
N LYS A 122 12.45 7.84 -11.05
CA LYS A 122 13.74 7.53 -10.41
C LYS A 122 14.66 8.74 -10.27
N ARG A 123 14.29 9.91 -10.81
CA ARG A 123 15.08 11.14 -10.68
C ARG A 123 14.96 11.71 -9.26
N LEU A 124 16.04 11.60 -8.48
CA LEU A 124 16.12 12.07 -7.09
C LEU A 124 15.60 13.50 -6.87
N PRO A 125 15.90 14.51 -7.73
CA PRO A 125 15.39 15.87 -7.51
C PRO A 125 13.85 15.94 -7.53
N LEU A 126 13.20 15.18 -8.41
CA LEU A 126 11.74 15.12 -8.48
C LEU A 126 11.16 14.36 -7.29
N GLN A 127 11.79 13.25 -6.90
CA GLN A 127 11.38 12.49 -5.71
C GLN A 127 11.40 13.35 -4.45
N LEU A 128 12.45 14.14 -4.27
CA LEU A 128 12.62 15.04 -3.12
C LEU A 128 11.60 16.18 -3.16
N LEU A 129 11.41 16.81 -4.32
CA LEU A 129 10.41 17.87 -4.51
C LEU A 129 8.99 17.36 -4.19
N VAL A 130 8.61 16.20 -4.72
CA VAL A 130 7.29 15.61 -4.47
C VAL A 130 7.14 15.22 -3.01
N SER A 131 8.15 14.60 -2.38
CA SER A 131 8.09 14.25 -0.97
C SER A 131 7.90 15.49 -0.08
N LEU A 132 8.65 16.57 -0.34
CA LEU A 132 8.50 17.82 0.38
C LEU A 132 7.11 18.44 0.15
N GLY A 133 6.64 18.50 -1.10
CA GLY A 133 5.32 19.02 -1.43
C GLY A 133 4.19 18.25 -0.75
N VAL A 134 4.25 16.92 -0.77
CA VAL A 134 3.29 16.04 -0.08
C VAL A 134 3.37 16.23 1.43
N SER A 135 4.59 16.34 1.99
CA SER A 135 4.78 16.60 3.42
C SER A 135 4.10 17.91 3.84
N VAL A 136 4.38 19.00 3.13
CA VAL A 136 3.75 20.31 3.40
C VAL A 136 2.23 20.21 3.31
N PHE A 137 1.71 19.55 2.27
CA PHE A 137 0.28 19.35 2.11
C PHE A 137 -0.34 18.55 3.26
N CYS A 138 0.29 17.45 3.69
CA CYS A 138 -0.18 16.65 4.83
C CYS A 138 -0.23 17.46 6.13
N TYR A 139 0.77 18.31 6.37
CA TYR A 139 0.81 19.17 7.57
C TYR A 139 -0.33 20.19 7.54
N VAL A 140 -0.52 20.88 6.41
CA VAL A 140 -1.62 21.85 6.24
C VAL A 140 -2.97 21.15 6.42
N ALA A 141 -3.18 20.00 5.78
CA ALA A 141 -4.42 19.24 5.88
C ALA A 141 -4.70 18.79 7.32
N TYR A 142 -3.68 18.33 8.04
CA TYR A 142 -3.78 17.98 9.46
C TYR A 142 -4.19 19.17 10.33
N PHE A 143 -3.52 20.32 10.20
CA PHE A 143 -3.87 21.50 11.00
C PHE A 143 -5.27 22.01 10.70
N MET A 144 -5.68 22.05 9.43
CA MET A 144 -7.04 22.40 9.04
C MET A 144 -8.06 21.46 9.68
N PHE A 145 -7.81 20.14 9.62
CA PHE A 145 -8.68 19.15 10.23
C PHE A 145 -8.75 19.29 11.76
N ALA A 146 -7.61 19.47 12.41
CA ALA A 146 -7.52 19.66 13.86
C ALA A 146 -8.28 20.91 14.31
N LEU A 147 -8.18 22.02 13.57
CA LEU A 147 -8.93 23.25 13.84
C LEU A 147 -10.44 23.02 13.70
N CYS A 148 -10.89 22.36 12.61
CA CYS A 148 -12.30 22.03 12.43
C CYS A 148 -12.84 21.17 13.59
N LEU A 149 -12.09 20.14 14.00
CA LEU A 149 -12.46 19.28 15.12
C LEU A 149 -12.52 20.06 16.44
N GLN A 150 -11.57 20.96 16.67
CA GLN A 150 -11.57 21.83 17.86
C GLN A 150 -12.79 22.76 17.88
N LEU A 151 -13.16 23.35 16.74
CA LEU A 151 -14.34 24.20 16.64
C LEU A 151 -15.63 23.41 16.89
N LEU A 152 -15.73 22.20 16.36
CA LEU A 152 -16.89 21.33 16.53
C LEU A 152 -17.05 20.87 17.99
N LEU A 153 -15.96 20.55 18.68
CA LEU A 153 -15.99 20.12 20.09
C LEU A 153 -16.26 21.27 21.07
N LYS A 154 -16.04 22.52 20.66
CA LYS A 154 -16.31 23.71 21.47
C LYS A 154 -17.71 24.29 21.24
N SER A 155 -18.42 23.82 20.22
CA SER A 155 -19.82 24.17 19.94
C SER A 155 -20.78 23.23 20.65
#